data_AF-A0A2K9NX18-F1
#
_entry.id   AF-A0A2K9NX18-F1
#
_cell.length_a   1.000
_cell.length_b   1.000
_cell.length_c   1.000
_cell.angle_alpha   90.00
_cell.angle_beta   90.00
_cell.angle_gamma   90.00
#
_symmetry.space_group_name_H-M   'P 1'
#
loop_
_entity.id
_entity.type
_entity.pdbx_description
1 polymer ?
#
loop_
_entity_poly.entity_id
_entity_poly.type
_entity_poly.pdbx_seq_one_letter_code
_entity_poly.pdbx_strand_id
1 'polypeptide(L)'
;MNFNFKLIRNEMLAPGDIFWQKKSGQNLLVSKKGDVINFELIKKLEAAEQTLTIENLIDPHVRHEFEAIYEKYCSEVLMRDKIKWREQLIELLRVEFIEKEKEQFELNMLAWKFFSKFSNEEAMAFMERDSELFKRHLSVASSYAFCAFLLGYYESDFLSRLFSSTLESLMHLGESVNVMSLKEKLDYLSFQESFLPEDFEVMREIATDEMLNKSVLFEKYDGSGIRNINSREMNDLEIVMVALNSSYGFKKCLDKNVLLAIDCGDFKCEGKTQRLLKRVLMKKERTADVAA
;
A
#
# COMPACT_ATOMS: atom_id res chain seq x y z
N MET A 1 -13.30 -22.55 -1.30
CA MET A 1 -14.35 -22.25 -2.33
C MET A 1 -13.88 -22.83 -3.66
N ASN A 2 -14.77 -23.36 -4.52
CA ASN A 2 -14.35 -23.82 -5.85
C ASN A 2 -13.82 -22.64 -6.67
N PHE A 3 -12.67 -22.82 -7.30
CA PHE A 3 -12.02 -21.79 -8.12
C PHE A 3 -12.89 -21.39 -9.32
N ASN A 4 -13.03 -20.09 -9.56
CA ASN A 4 -13.69 -19.56 -10.74
C ASN A 4 -12.70 -18.63 -11.47
N PHE A 5 -12.21 -19.05 -12.64
CA PHE A 5 -11.24 -18.29 -13.42
C PHE A 5 -11.70 -16.85 -13.73
N LYS A 6 -13.02 -16.64 -13.86
CA LYS A 6 -13.58 -15.30 -14.09
C LYS A 6 -13.31 -14.32 -12.94
N LEU A 7 -13.14 -14.81 -11.72
CA LEU A 7 -12.85 -13.96 -10.55
C LEU A 7 -11.45 -13.35 -10.60
N ILE A 8 -10.50 -14.01 -11.24
CA ILE A 8 -9.10 -13.59 -11.24
C ILE A 8 -8.64 -13.02 -12.57
N ARG A 9 -9.36 -13.26 -13.66
CA ARG A 9 -8.94 -12.88 -15.03
C ARG A 9 -8.65 -11.38 -15.20
N ASN A 10 -9.30 -10.54 -14.41
CA ASN A 10 -9.15 -9.09 -14.46
C ASN A 10 -8.30 -8.54 -13.29
N GLU A 11 -7.76 -9.43 -12.46
CA GLU A 11 -6.92 -9.06 -11.32
C GLU A 11 -5.45 -9.20 -11.71
N MET A 12 -4.65 -8.18 -11.40
CA MET A 12 -3.21 -8.24 -11.59
C MET A 12 -2.53 -9.11 -10.51
N LEU A 13 -2.97 -8.96 -9.26
CA LEU A 13 -2.46 -9.68 -8.11
C LEU A 13 -3.48 -10.73 -7.67
N ALA A 14 -2.98 -11.85 -7.15
CA ALA A 14 -3.79 -12.92 -6.63
C ALA A 14 -4.66 -12.41 -5.48
N PRO A 15 -6.00 -12.48 -5.57
CA PRO A 15 -6.88 -11.99 -4.52
C PRO A 15 -6.92 -12.92 -3.30
N GLY A 16 -6.24 -14.05 -3.34
CA GLY A 16 -6.14 -15.04 -2.27
C GLY A 16 -5.04 -16.05 -2.59
N ASP A 17 -4.84 -17.01 -1.70
CA ASP A 17 -3.89 -18.09 -1.90
C ASP A 17 -4.51 -19.11 -2.87
N ILE A 18 -3.90 -19.27 -4.05
CA ILE A 18 -4.37 -20.17 -5.10
C ILE A 18 -3.63 -21.49 -4.97
N PHE A 19 -4.37 -22.59 -4.82
CA PHE A 19 -3.81 -23.93 -4.70
C PHE A 19 -4.24 -24.82 -5.86
N TRP A 20 -3.33 -25.68 -6.30
CA TRP A 20 -3.62 -26.84 -7.13
C TRP A 20 -3.74 -28.08 -6.26
N GLN A 21 -4.93 -28.69 -6.29
CA GLN A 21 -5.21 -29.94 -5.59
C GLN A 21 -4.87 -31.12 -6.49
N LYS A 22 -3.79 -31.84 -6.15
CA LYS A 22 -3.38 -33.05 -6.87
C LYS A 22 -4.38 -34.18 -6.60
N LYS A 23 -4.43 -35.16 -7.52
CA LYS A 23 -5.22 -36.40 -7.34
C LYS A 23 -4.85 -37.19 -6.07
N SER A 24 -3.64 -36.99 -5.53
CA SER A 24 -3.20 -37.56 -4.26
C SER A 24 -3.82 -36.90 -3.02
N GLY A 25 -4.58 -35.81 -3.19
CA GLY A 25 -5.14 -35.00 -2.10
C GLY A 25 -4.20 -33.91 -1.58
N GLN A 26 -2.96 -33.83 -2.08
CA GLN A 26 -2.01 -32.78 -1.70
C GLN A 26 -2.34 -31.45 -2.38
N ASN A 27 -2.36 -30.36 -1.61
CA ASN A 27 -2.46 -29.00 -2.13
C ASN A 27 -1.07 -28.43 -2.39
N LEU A 28 -0.86 -27.90 -3.60
CA LEU A 28 0.37 -27.20 -3.99
C LEU A 28 0.04 -25.72 -4.19
N LEU A 29 0.72 -24.84 -3.47
CA LEU A 29 0.55 -23.40 -3.63
C LEU A 29 1.04 -22.97 -5.01
N VAL A 30 0.14 -22.39 -5.80
CA VAL A 30 0.41 -21.88 -7.15
C VAL A 30 0.76 -20.40 -7.08
N SER A 31 0.06 -19.64 -6.25
CA SER A 31 0.26 -18.20 -6.07
C SER A 31 -0.19 -17.82 -4.67
N LYS A 32 0.64 -17.10 -3.91
CA LYS A 32 0.20 -16.53 -2.63
C LYS A 32 -0.69 -15.32 -2.88
N LYS A 33 -1.57 -14.99 -1.93
CA LYS A 33 -2.30 -13.71 -1.88
C LYS A 33 -1.31 -12.56 -2.08
N GLY A 34 -1.62 -11.69 -3.05
CA GLY A 34 -0.79 -10.56 -3.42
C GLY A 34 0.41 -10.85 -4.32
N ASP A 35 0.60 -12.09 -4.76
CA ASP A 35 1.56 -12.41 -5.83
C ASP A 35 0.99 -12.12 -7.22
N VAL A 36 1.89 -11.98 -8.19
CA VAL A 36 1.53 -11.92 -9.60
C VAL A 36 0.89 -13.23 -10.02
N ILE A 37 -0.28 -13.14 -10.65
CA ILE A 37 -0.99 -14.32 -11.11
C ILE A 37 -0.29 -14.91 -12.33
N ASN A 38 0.21 -16.14 -12.22
CA ASN A 38 0.70 -16.89 -13.37
C ASN A 38 -0.47 -17.46 -14.20
N PHE A 39 -1.07 -16.61 -15.04
CA PHE A 39 -2.22 -16.99 -15.87
C PHE A 39 -1.92 -18.13 -16.83
N GLU A 40 -0.68 -18.27 -17.31
CA GLU A 40 -0.30 -19.37 -18.20
C GLU A 40 -0.39 -20.71 -17.48
N LEU A 41 0.16 -20.80 -16.27
CA LEU A 41 0.10 -22.00 -15.45
C LEU A 41 -1.34 -22.34 -15.08
N ILE A 42 -2.13 -21.35 -14.65
CA ILE A 42 -3.54 -21.55 -14.30
C ILE A 42 -4.33 -22.07 -15.51
N LYS A 43 -4.14 -21.48 -16.70
CA LYS A 43 -4.79 -21.96 -17.94
C LYS A 43 -4.40 -23.38 -18.30
N LYS A 44 -3.11 -23.75 -18.13
CA LYS A 44 -2.63 -25.13 -18.36
C LYS A 44 -3.28 -26.12 -17.39
N LEU A 45 -3.43 -25.74 -16.12
CA LEU A 45 -4.08 -26.56 -15.09
C LEU A 45 -5.58 -26.72 -15.37
N GLU A 46 -6.27 -25.64 -15.75
CA GLU A 46 -7.70 -25.67 -16.13
C GLU A 46 -7.94 -26.53 -17.37
N ALA A 47 -7.13 -26.36 -18.42
CA ALA A 47 -7.22 -27.18 -19.64
C ALA A 47 -6.94 -28.67 -19.40
N ALA A 48 -6.16 -28.99 -18.36
CA ALA A 48 -5.90 -30.36 -17.92
C ALA A 48 -6.93 -30.88 -16.90
N GLU A 49 -8.06 -30.18 -16.74
CA GLU A 49 -9.16 -30.51 -15.81
C GLU A 49 -8.67 -30.74 -14.37
N GLN A 50 -7.65 -29.99 -13.94
CA GLN A 50 -7.14 -30.04 -12.58
C GLN A 50 -8.00 -29.21 -11.64
N THR A 51 -8.14 -29.68 -10.39
CA THR A 51 -8.87 -28.94 -9.36
C THR A 51 -8.01 -27.80 -8.82
N LEU A 52 -8.53 -26.58 -8.92
CA LEU A 52 -7.97 -25.39 -8.28
C LEU A 52 -8.88 -24.95 -7.12
N THR A 53 -8.28 -24.42 -6.06
CA THR A 53 -8.99 -23.78 -4.94
C THR A 53 -8.37 -22.43 -4.63
N ILE A 54 -9.18 -21.52 -4.08
CA ILE A 54 -8.69 -20.26 -3.51
C ILE A 54 -9.06 -20.23 -2.03
N GLU A 55 -8.08 -19.95 -1.20
CA GLU A 55 -8.20 -19.72 0.25
C GLU A 55 -7.79 -18.28 0.58
N ASN A 56 -8.14 -17.78 1.78
CA ASN A 56 -7.82 -16.42 2.22
C ASN A 56 -8.18 -15.32 1.20
N LEU A 57 -9.30 -15.52 0.50
CA LEU A 57 -9.78 -14.59 -0.52
C LEU A 57 -10.10 -13.23 0.10
N ILE A 58 -9.71 -12.15 -0.57
CA ILE A 58 -10.17 -10.79 -0.28
C ILE A 58 -11.68 -10.81 -0.20
N ASP A 59 -12.20 -10.18 0.84
CA ASP A 59 -13.62 -10.06 1.06
C ASP A 59 -14.31 -9.33 -0.12
N PRO A 60 -15.07 -10.06 -0.97
CA PRO A 60 -15.71 -9.46 -2.12
C PRO A 60 -16.82 -8.49 -1.71
N HIS A 61 -17.39 -8.64 -0.51
CA HIS A 61 -18.44 -7.76 0.00
C HIS A 61 -17.92 -6.33 0.13
N VAL A 62 -16.77 -6.15 0.77
CA VAL A 62 -16.17 -4.82 0.96
C VAL A 62 -15.86 -4.15 -0.36
N ARG A 63 -15.35 -4.90 -1.34
CA ARG A 63 -15.05 -4.36 -2.66
C ARG A 63 -16.31 -3.89 -3.38
N HIS A 64 -17.38 -4.69 -3.35
CA HIS A 64 -18.66 -4.33 -3.96
C HIS A 64 -19.34 -3.16 -3.24
N GLU A 65 -19.27 -3.10 -1.92
CA GLU A 65 -19.83 -2.02 -1.13
C GLU A 65 -19.08 -0.71 -1.37
N PHE A 66 -17.75 -0.76 -1.38
CA PHE A 66 -16.92 0.40 -1.69
C PHE A 66 -17.20 0.91 -3.11
N GLU A 67 -17.27 0.00 -4.11
CA GLU A 67 -17.61 0.34 -5.49
C GLU A 67 -18.96 1.05 -5.59
N ALA A 68 -20.00 0.48 -4.97
CA ALA A 68 -21.34 1.02 -5.02
C ALA A 68 -21.44 2.43 -4.37
N ILE A 69 -20.72 2.68 -3.28
CA ILE A 69 -20.69 4.00 -2.64
C ILE A 69 -19.82 4.97 -3.45
N TYR A 70 -18.68 4.53 -3.96
CA TYR A 70 -17.74 5.36 -4.71
C TYR A 70 -18.31 5.83 -6.06
N GLU A 71 -19.04 4.97 -6.77
CA GLU A 71 -19.73 5.35 -8.01
C GLU A 71 -20.81 6.42 -7.77
N LYS A 72 -21.58 6.29 -6.68
CA LYS A 72 -22.54 7.32 -6.26
C LYS A 72 -21.83 8.61 -5.87
N TYR A 73 -20.73 8.52 -5.13
CA TYR A 73 -19.90 9.65 -4.78
C TYR A 73 -19.39 10.42 -6.02
N CYS A 74 -18.92 9.72 -7.05
CA CYS A 74 -18.38 10.34 -8.27
C CYS A 74 -19.47 10.94 -9.16
N SER A 75 -20.63 10.29 -9.27
CA SER A 75 -21.76 10.76 -10.08
C SER A 75 -22.60 11.86 -9.40
N GLU A 76 -22.49 12.02 -8.08
CA GLU A 76 -23.26 13.02 -7.34
C GLU A 76 -22.79 14.45 -7.63
N VAL A 77 -23.76 15.29 -7.99
CA VAL A 77 -23.60 16.70 -8.35
C VAL A 77 -23.89 17.59 -7.13
N LEU A 78 -24.84 17.19 -6.28
CA LEU A 78 -25.23 17.97 -5.11
C LEU A 78 -24.21 17.79 -3.99
N MET A 79 -23.55 18.89 -3.62
CA MET A 79 -22.52 18.87 -2.56
C MET A 79 -23.03 18.30 -1.23
N ARG A 80 -24.30 18.53 -0.89
CA ARG A 80 -24.92 17.98 0.33
C ARG A 80 -24.94 16.46 0.32
N ASP A 81 -25.34 15.85 -0.79
CA ASP A 81 -25.43 14.39 -0.92
C ASP A 81 -24.04 13.78 -1.15
N LYS A 82 -23.16 14.51 -1.82
CA LYS A 82 -21.74 14.14 -1.97
C LYS A 82 -21.04 14.01 -0.61
N ILE A 83 -21.37 14.88 0.36
CA ILE A 83 -20.88 14.76 1.74
C ILE A 83 -21.37 13.46 2.39
N LYS A 84 -22.63 13.06 2.19
CA LYS A 84 -23.16 11.79 2.74
C LYS A 84 -22.40 10.59 2.19
N TRP A 85 -22.14 10.56 0.88
CA TRP A 85 -21.37 9.46 0.27
C TRP A 85 -19.94 9.43 0.78
N ARG A 86 -19.30 10.59 1.03
CA ARG A 86 -17.98 10.65 1.68
C ARG A 86 -18.01 10.08 3.10
N GLU A 87 -19.00 10.45 3.89
CA GLU A 87 -19.16 9.94 5.25
C GLU A 87 -19.37 8.42 5.26
N GLN A 88 -20.14 7.88 4.31
CA GLN A 88 -20.29 6.43 4.13
C GLN A 88 -18.99 5.73 3.72
N LEU A 89 -18.19 6.34 2.82
CA LEU A 89 -16.87 5.78 2.47
C LEU A 89 -15.93 5.76 3.67
N ILE A 90 -15.90 6.84 4.46
CA ILE A 90 -15.06 6.91 5.67
C ILE A 90 -15.53 5.88 6.70
N GLU A 91 -16.85 5.73 6.87
CA GLU A 91 -17.42 4.75 7.79
C GLU A 91 -17.09 3.31 7.36
N LEU A 92 -17.21 3.00 6.07
CA LEU A 92 -16.80 1.71 5.53
C LEU A 92 -15.31 1.43 5.80
N LEU A 93 -14.44 2.43 5.57
CA LEU A 93 -13.02 2.30 5.87
C LEU A 93 -12.76 2.05 7.37
N ARG A 94 -13.49 2.76 8.25
CA ARG A 94 -13.39 2.60 9.70
C ARG A 94 -13.81 1.19 10.14
N VAL A 95 -14.99 0.74 9.73
CA VAL A 95 -15.53 -0.56 10.14
C VAL A 95 -14.66 -1.69 9.59
N GLU A 96 -14.30 -1.65 8.31
CA GLU A 96 -13.64 -2.79 7.67
C GLU A 96 -12.14 -2.87 7.97
N PHE A 97 -11.43 -1.74 8.07
CA PHE A 97 -9.97 -1.75 8.23
C PHE A 97 -9.50 -1.48 9.66
N ILE A 98 -10.33 -0.88 10.50
CA ILE A 98 -10.00 -0.64 11.91
C ILE A 98 -10.72 -1.67 12.79
N GLU A 99 -12.06 -1.71 12.77
CA GLU A 99 -12.80 -2.59 13.70
C GLU A 99 -12.67 -4.08 13.35
N LYS A 100 -12.60 -4.41 12.05
CA LYS A 100 -12.39 -5.77 11.54
C LYS A 100 -10.94 -6.07 11.17
N GLU A 101 -10.04 -5.11 11.39
CA GLU A 101 -8.59 -5.26 11.20
C GLU A 101 -8.16 -5.86 9.84
N LYS A 102 -8.84 -5.53 8.74
CA LYS A 102 -8.41 -6.00 7.40
C LYS A 102 -6.99 -5.55 7.06
N GLU A 103 -6.27 -6.38 6.31
CA GLU A 103 -4.85 -6.15 6.01
C GLU A 103 -4.66 -5.00 5.02
N GLN A 104 -3.42 -4.50 4.92
CA GLN A 104 -3.06 -3.46 3.96
C GLN A 104 -3.31 -3.90 2.51
N PHE A 105 -3.22 -5.19 2.22
CA PHE A 105 -3.39 -5.71 0.87
C PHE A 105 -4.81 -5.46 0.31
N GLU A 106 -5.84 -5.59 1.12
CA GLU A 106 -7.21 -5.27 0.77
C GLU A 106 -7.34 -3.79 0.39
N LEU A 107 -6.67 -2.92 1.15
CA LEU A 107 -6.64 -1.48 0.89
C LEU A 107 -5.92 -1.18 -0.43
N ASN A 108 -4.83 -1.91 -0.70
CA ASN A 108 -4.08 -1.80 -1.94
C ASN A 108 -4.92 -2.18 -3.16
N MET A 109 -5.73 -3.24 -3.05
CA MET A 109 -6.58 -3.68 -4.15
C MET A 109 -7.74 -2.72 -4.41
N LEU A 110 -8.27 -2.07 -3.37
CA LEU A 110 -9.22 -0.96 -3.54
C LEU A 110 -8.55 0.22 -4.26
N ALA A 111 -7.41 0.70 -3.76
CA ALA A 111 -6.70 1.82 -4.38
C ALA A 111 -6.29 1.53 -5.82
N TRP A 112 -5.83 0.31 -6.12
CA TRP A 112 -5.53 -0.12 -7.49
C TRP A 112 -6.77 0.01 -8.38
N LYS A 113 -7.91 -0.53 -7.96
CA LYS A 113 -9.14 -0.48 -8.75
C LYS A 113 -9.64 0.94 -9.02
N PHE A 114 -9.60 1.83 -8.01
CA PHE A 114 -10.28 3.13 -8.10
C PHE A 114 -9.34 4.29 -8.45
N PHE A 115 -8.04 4.18 -8.18
CA PHE A 115 -7.08 5.26 -8.36
C PHE A 115 -6.02 4.96 -9.43
N SER A 116 -5.76 3.70 -9.78
CA SER A 116 -4.77 3.38 -10.81
C SER A 116 -5.21 3.87 -12.20
N LYS A 117 -4.28 4.53 -12.91
CA LYS A 117 -4.35 4.80 -14.35
C LYS A 117 -3.46 3.86 -15.17
N PHE A 118 -2.78 2.90 -14.55
CA PHE A 118 -1.93 1.96 -15.26
C PHE A 118 -2.74 0.87 -15.95
N SER A 119 -2.27 0.49 -17.14
CA SER A 119 -2.64 -0.77 -17.79
C SER A 119 -2.07 -1.97 -17.04
N ASN A 120 -2.62 -3.16 -17.30
CA ASN A 120 -2.06 -4.39 -16.74
C ASN A 120 -0.65 -4.64 -17.26
N GLU A 121 -0.35 -4.27 -18.50
CA GLU A 121 0.96 -4.42 -19.13
C GLU A 121 2.03 -3.57 -18.44
N GLU A 122 1.75 -2.29 -18.16
CA GLU A 122 2.69 -1.40 -17.44
C GLU A 122 2.96 -1.92 -16.02
N ALA A 123 1.91 -2.37 -15.34
CA ALA A 123 2.02 -2.88 -13.99
C ALA A 123 2.84 -4.19 -13.93
N MET A 124 2.62 -5.08 -14.91
CA MET A 124 3.42 -6.30 -15.08
C MET A 124 4.90 -5.98 -15.31
N ALA A 125 5.21 -4.97 -16.14
CA ALA A 125 6.59 -4.56 -16.36
C ALA A 125 7.28 -4.10 -15.06
N PHE A 126 6.58 -3.35 -14.20
CA PHE A 126 7.09 -2.96 -12.89
C PHE A 126 7.32 -4.17 -11.96
N MET A 127 6.39 -5.12 -11.94
CA MET A 127 6.49 -6.32 -11.10
C MET A 127 7.58 -7.29 -11.55
N GLU A 128 7.77 -7.46 -12.86
CA GLU A 128 8.85 -8.29 -13.43
C GLU A 128 10.23 -7.72 -13.10
N ARG A 129 10.32 -6.39 -12.97
CA ARG A 129 11.56 -5.71 -12.58
C ARG A 129 11.89 -5.96 -11.11
N ASP A 130 10.95 -5.69 -10.20
CA ASP A 130 11.09 -5.98 -8.78
C ASP A 130 9.71 -6.09 -8.10
N SER A 131 9.27 -7.32 -7.86
CA SER A 131 7.95 -7.59 -7.29
C SER A 131 7.81 -7.16 -5.84
N GLU A 132 8.90 -7.18 -5.05
CA GLU A 132 8.86 -6.80 -3.64
C GLU A 132 8.80 -5.28 -3.51
N LEU A 133 9.62 -4.58 -4.28
CA LEU A 133 9.60 -3.14 -4.38
C LEU A 133 8.25 -2.63 -4.91
N PHE A 134 7.69 -3.28 -5.92
CA PHE A 134 6.37 -2.95 -6.44
C PHE A 134 5.29 -3.05 -5.36
N LYS A 135 5.21 -4.19 -4.63
CA LYS A 135 4.22 -4.38 -3.55
C LYS A 135 4.37 -3.33 -2.47
N ARG A 136 5.60 -2.97 -2.11
CA ARG A 136 5.88 -1.90 -1.15
C ARG A 136 5.38 -0.55 -1.65
N HIS A 137 5.71 -0.18 -2.87
CA HIS A 137 5.31 1.10 -3.45
C HIS A 137 3.80 1.18 -3.69
N LEU A 138 3.17 0.04 -3.99
CA LEU A 138 1.72 -0.08 -4.02
C LEU A 138 1.12 0.22 -2.63
N SER A 139 1.68 -0.33 -1.55
CA SER A 139 1.24 0.01 -0.18
C SER A 139 1.40 1.49 0.16
N VAL A 140 2.52 2.10 -0.24
CA VAL A 140 2.77 3.54 -0.02
C VAL A 140 1.78 4.39 -0.82
N ALA A 141 1.62 4.14 -2.12
CA ALA A 141 0.72 4.90 -2.99
C ALA A 141 -0.74 4.78 -2.55
N SER A 142 -1.17 3.56 -2.18
CA SER A 142 -2.53 3.29 -1.68
C SER A 142 -2.81 4.07 -0.40
N SER A 143 -1.89 3.94 0.57
CA SER A 143 -1.99 4.65 1.85
C SER A 143 -1.97 6.16 1.67
N TYR A 144 -1.17 6.67 0.73
CA TYR A 144 -1.10 8.09 0.45
C TYR A 144 -2.41 8.63 -0.13
N ALA A 145 -3.02 7.91 -1.08
CA ALA A 145 -4.31 8.27 -1.63
C ALA A 145 -5.43 8.26 -0.58
N PHE A 146 -5.48 7.25 0.30
CA PHE A 146 -6.48 7.21 1.37
C PHE A 146 -6.26 8.28 2.43
N CYS A 147 -5.01 8.54 2.83
CA CYS A 147 -4.70 9.66 3.73
C CYS A 147 -5.08 11.01 3.10
N ALA A 148 -4.82 11.21 1.81
CA ALA A 148 -5.27 12.41 1.09
C ALA A 148 -6.80 12.54 1.11
N PHE A 149 -7.51 11.44 0.84
CA PHE A 149 -8.98 11.43 0.94
C PHE A 149 -9.47 11.84 2.34
N LEU A 150 -8.85 11.31 3.41
CA LEU A 150 -9.17 11.67 4.79
C LEU A 150 -8.83 13.13 5.14
N LEU A 151 -7.80 13.71 4.50
CA LEU A 151 -7.42 15.11 4.66
C LEU A 151 -8.29 16.08 3.85
N GLY A 152 -9.25 15.58 3.07
CA GLY A 152 -10.20 16.40 2.32
C GLY A 152 -9.91 16.54 0.83
N TYR A 153 -8.93 15.80 0.31
CA TYR A 153 -8.62 15.78 -1.12
C TYR A 153 -9.58 14.80 -1.82
N TYR A 154 -10.69 15.33 -2.31
CA TYR A 154 -11.83 14.53 -2.75
C TYR A 154 -11.97 14.40 -4.27
N GLU A 155 -11.19 15.14 -5.05
CA GLU A 155 -11.26 15.06 -6.51
C GLU A 155 -10.67 13.73 -7.01
N SER A 156 -11.48 12.96 -7.75
CA SER A 156 -11.07 11.64 -8.26
C SER A 156 -9.82 11.75 -9.15
N ASP A 157 -9.78 12.73 -10.06
CA ASP A 157 -8.60 12.95 -10.91
C ASP A 157 -7.35 13.36 -10.14
N PHE A 158 -7.49 14.04 -9.01
CA PHE A 158 -6.38 14.33 -8.12
C PHE A 158 -5.89 13.05 -7.44
N LEU A 159 -6.78 12.26 -6.84
CA LEU A 159 -6.44 11.02 -6.15
C LEU A 159 -5.81 9.98 -7.09
N SER A 160 -6.36 9.83 -8.30
CA SER A 160 -5.79 8.93 -9.30
C SER A 160 -4.40 9.37 -9.76
N ARG A 161 -4.19 10.67 -9.99
CA ARG A 161 -2.85 11.19 -10.30
C ARG A 161 -1.89 11.01 -9.12
N LEU A 162 -2.33 11.30 -7.91
CA LEU A 162 -1.53 11.15 -6.70
C LEU A 162 -1.06 9.71 -6.55
N PHE A 163 -1.97 8.75 -6.68
CA PHE A 163 -1.68 7.32 -6.63
C PHE A 163 -0.69 6.91 -7.73
N SER A 164 -1.05 7.15 -9.01
CA SER A 164 -0.26 6.68 -10.13
C SER A 164 1.12 7.32 -10.19
N SER A 165 1.22 8.65 -10.05
CA SER A 165 2.51 9.35 -10.07
C SER A 165 3.38 8.97 -8.87
N THR A 166 2.80 8.66 -7.71
CA THR A 166 3.57 8.17 -6.55
C THR A 166 4.15 6.79 -6.84
N LEU A 167 3.34 5.86 -7.33
CA LEU A 167 3.80 4.51 -7.67
C LEU A 167 4.89 4.56 -8.77
N GLU A 168 4.64 5.29 -9.86
CA GLU A 168 5.59 5.48 -10.95
C GLU A 168 6.91 6.09 -10.48
N SER A 169 6.84 7.20 -9.74
CA SER A 169 8.03 7.92 -9.26
C SER A 169 8.88 7.05 -8.33
N LEU A 170 8.23 6.31 -7.42
CA LEU A 170 8.94 5.40 -6.52
C LEU A 170 9.57 4.24 -7.30
N MET A 171 8.87 3.70 -8.30
CA MET A 171 9.45 2.69 -9.18
C MET A 171 10.65 3.25 -9.97
N HIS A 172 10.61 4.46 -10.52
CA HIS A 172 11.77 5.04 -11.22
C HIS A 172 12.91 5.47 -10.29
N LEU A 173 12.63 5.85 -9.05
CA LEU A 173 13.67 6.07 -8.03
C LEU A 173 14.45 4.79 -7.75
N GLY A 174 13.78 3.63 -7.77
CA GLY A 174 14.43 2.32 -7.70
C GLY A 174 15.28 1.97 -8.93
N GLU A 175 15.07 2.62 -10.09
CA GLU A 175 15.90 2.43 -11.29
C GLU A 175 17.13 3.34 -11.31
N SER A 176 16.96 4.58 -10.84
CA SER A 176 17.98 5.64 -10.91
C SER A 176 18.95 5.62 -9.74
N VAL A 177 18.57 4.97 -8.64
CA VAL A 177 19.41 4.77 -7.48
C VAL A 177 19.49 3.26 -7.27
N ASN A 178 20.70 2.70 -7.23
CA ASN A 178 20.92 1.42 -6.56
C ASN A 178 20.55 1.62 -5.07
N VAL A 179 19.25 1.61 -4.75
CA VAL A 179 18.75 1.74 -3.38
C VAL A 179 18.91 0.38 -2.72
N MET A 180 20.16 -0.05 -2.57
CA MET A 180 20.47 -0.86 -1.40
C MET A 180 20.23 0.04 -0.18
N SER A 181 19.43 -0.44 0.76
CA SER A 181 19.47 0.11 2.12
C SER A 181 20.92 0.16 2.59
N LEU A 182 21.28 1.11 3.47
CA LEU A 182 22.64 1.17 4.01
C LEU A 182 23.08 -0.20 4.55
N LYS A 183 22.14 -0.98 5.11
CA LYS A 183 22.35 -2.37 5.50
C LYS A 183 22.68 -3.29 4.31
N GLU A 184 21.90 -3.29 3.25
CA GLU A 184 22.19 -4.12 2.06
C GLU A 184 23.48 -3.70 1.37
N LYS A 185 23.83 -2.41 1.41
CA LYS A 185 25.11 -1.91 0.89
C LYS A 185 26.27 -2.38 1.76
N LEU A 186 26.10 -2.38 3.09
CA LEU A 186 27.07 -2.95 4.02
C LEU A 186 27.18 -4.48 3.85
N ASP A 187 26.06 -5.18 3.65
CA ASP A 187 26.03 -6.62 3.41
C ASP A 187 26.69 -6.93 2.05
N TYR A 188 26.36 -6.22 0.98
CA TYR A 188 27.00 -6.32 -0.34
C TYR A 188 28.50 -6.01 -0.32
N LEU A 189 28.92 -4.95 0.39
CA LEU A 189 30.34 -4.62 0.59
C LEU A 189 31.07 -5.68 1.43
N SER A 190 30.37 -6.40 2.31
CA SER A 190 30.96 -7.56 3.02
C SER A 190 31.18 -8.77 2.12
N PHE A 191 30.45 -8.86 1.00
CA PHE A 191 30.60 -9.91 -0.01
C PHE A 191 31.56 -9.54 -1.15
N GLN A 192 31.95 -8.27 -1.31
CA GLN A 192 32.95 -7.85 -2.27
C GLN A 192 34.28 -7.60 -1.57
N GLU A 193 35.28 -8.42 -1.90
CA GLU A 193 36.57 -8.52 -1.23
C GLU A 193 37.25 -7.17 -1.00
N SER A 194 37.42 -6.81 0.28
CA SER A 194 38.55 -6.09 0.91
C SER A 194 38.11 -5.14 2.03
N PHE A 195 37.28 -5.59 2.96
CA PHE A 195 37.06 -4.90 4.23
C PHE A 195 37.53 -5.79 5.38
N LEU A 196 38.32 -5.22 6.28
CA LEU A 196 38.74 -5.92 7.49
C LEU A 196 37.59 -5.90 8.51
N PRO A 197 37.45 -6.93 9.36
CA PRO A 197 36.38 -6.97 10.37
C PRO A 197 36.31 -5.73 11.27
N GLU A 198 37.45 -5.05 11.50
CA GLU A 198 37.52 -3.83 12.30
C GLU A 198 36.83 -2.62 11.63
N ASP A 199 36.78 -2.56 10.30
CA ASP A 199 36.08 -1.49 9.56
C ASP A 199 34.55 -1.59 9.72
N PHE A 200 34.03 -2.81 9.91
CA PHE A 200 32.61 -3.07 10.14
C PHE A 200 32.15 -2.67 11.55
N GLU A 201 33.01 -2.79 12.55
CA GLU A 201 32.74 -2.35 13.92
C GLU A 201 32.60 -0.82 13.96
N VAL A 202 33.52 -0.08 13.33
CA VAL A 202 33.48 1.39 13.24
C VAL A 202 32.24 1.87 12.48
N MET A 203 31.88 1.21 11.37
CA MET A 203 30.65 1.52 10.62
C MET A 203 29.38 1.29 11.45
N ARG A 204 29.33 0.23 12.27
CA ARG A 204 28.20 -0.06 13.17
C ARG A 204 28.13 0.90 14.36
N GLU A 205 29.26 1.36 14.88
CA GLU A 205 29.31 2.37 15.94
C GLU A 205 28.82 3.74 15.44
N ILE A 206 29.10 4.09 14.19
CA ILE A 206 28.68 5.36 13.58
C ILE A 206 27.20 5.30 13.13
N ALA A 207 26.76 4.19 12.56
CA ALA A 207 25.40 4.00 12.08
C ALA A 207 24.52 3.33 13.14
N THR A 208 24.01 4.11 14.08
CA THR A 208 23.08 3.61 15.11
C THR A 208 21.84 2.98 14.47
N ASP A 209 21.24 1.97 15.14
CA ASP A 209 19.98 1.37 14.71
C ASP A 209 18.88 2.42 14.50
N GLU A 210 18.93 3.53 15.24
CA GLU A 210 18.02 4.65 15.08
C GLU A 210 18.27 5.45 13.78
N MET A 211 19.53 5.65 13.37
CA MET A 211 19.86 6.26 12.09
C MET A 211 19.52 5.33 10.92
N LEU A 212 19.86 4.05 11.03
CA LEU A 212 19.55 3.02 10.03
C LEU A 212 18.04 2.88 9.77
N ASN A 213 17.22 3.08 10.80
CA ASN A 213 15.76 3.01 10.70
C ASN A 213 15.09 4.35 10.33
N LYS A 214 15.80 5.49 10.40
CA LYS A 214 15.26 6.83 10.08
C LYS A 214 15.72 7.40 8.74
N SER A 215 16.81 6.88 8.16
CA SER A 215 17.33 7.39 6.90
C SER A 215 16.58 6.79 5.70
N VAL A 216 15.45 7.39 5.35
CA VAL A 216 15.05 7.48 3.93
C VAL A 216 15.71 8.74 3.39
N LEU A 217 16.91 8.59 2.85
CA LEU A 217 17.60 9.68 2.16
C LEU A 217 16.97 9.84 0.79
N PHE A 218 16.19 10.91 0.59
CA PHE A 218 15.98 11.44 -0.75
C PHE A 218 17.25 12.19 -1.14
N GLU A 219 18.15 11.49 -1.83
CA GLU A 219 19.34 12.09 -2.42
C GLU A 219 18.94 12.67 -3.79
N LYS A 220 19.06 13.99 -3.95
CA LYS A 220 19.07 14.58 -5.29
C LYS A 220 20.41 14.27 -5.95
N TYR A 221 20.41 14.17 -7.28
CA TYR A 221 21.60 13.89 -8.11
C TYR A 221 22.77 14.88 -7.91
N ASP A 222 22.53 16.02 -7.25
CA ASP A 222 23.52 17.07 -6.95
C ASP A 222 24.07 17.04 -5.51
N GLY A 223 23.70 16.03 -4.70
CA GLY A 223 24.15 15.89 -3.32
C GLY A 223 23.49 16.85 -2.32
N SER A 224 22.50 17.65 -2.75
CA SER A 224 21.69 18.48 -1.85
C SER A 224 20.44 17.72 -1.39
N GLY A 225 20.67 16.66 -0.59
CA GLY A 225 19.57 16.02 0.13
C GLY A 225 18.83 17.01 1.03
N ILE A 226 17.52 16.82 1.21
CA ILE A 226 16.63 17.65 2.05
C ILE A 226 17.14 17.64 3.50
N ARG A 227 18.04 18.57 3.80
CA ARG A 227 18.37 19.02 5.16
C ARG A 227 17.81 20.43 5.24
N ASN A 228 16.77 20.61 6.06
CA ASN A 228 16.14 21.89 6.44
C ASN A 228 14.77 22.25 5.82
N ILE A 229 13.92 21.30 5.43
CA ILE A 229 12.48 21.63 5.37
C ILE A 229 11.90 21.35 6.75
N ASN A 230 11.51 22.41 7.46
CA ASN A 230 10.80 22.26 8.74
C ASN A 230 9.40 21.72 8.45
N SER A 231 8.80 20.91 9.33
CA SER A 231 7.40 20.46 9.17
C SER A 231 6.41 21.64 9.09
N ARG A 232 6.83 22.84 9.50
CA ARG A 232 6.09 24.11 9.33
C ARG A 232 6.01 24.63 7.89
N GLU A 233 6.91 24.18 7.02
CA GLU A 233 6.98 24.56 5.60
C GLU A 233 6.41 23.48 4.68
N MET A 234 6.16 22.29 5.23
CA MET A 234 5.51 21.18 4.54
C MET A 234 3.99 21.31 4.62
N ASN A 235 3.30 21.00 3.52
CA ASN A 235 1.86 20.79 3.55
C ASN A 235 1.51 19.42 4.16
N ASP A 236 0.23 19.23 4.52
CA ASP A 236 -0.22 18.01 5.21
C ASP A 236 0.05 16.72 4.40
N LEU A 237 0.06 16.78 3.06
CA LEU A 237 0.35 15.63 2.20
C LEU A 237 1.85 15.29 2.17
N GLU A 238 2.72 16.28 2.14
CA GLU A 238 4.17 16.08 2.23
C GLU A 238 4.55 15.43 3.56
N ILE A 239 3.92 15.87 4.66
CA ILE A 239 4.10 15.26 5.98
C ILE A 239 3.66 13.80 5.97
N VAL A 240 2.49 13.50 5.38
CA VAL A 240 2.01 12.12 5.22
C VAL A 240 2.98 11.28 4.41
N MET A 241 3.47 11.78 3.27
CA MET A 241 4.39 11.03 2.41
C MET A 241 5.71 10.68 3.14
N VAL A 242 6.25 11.61 3.93
CA VAL A 242 7.43 11.35 4.77
C VAL A 242 7.14 10.28 5.83
N ALA A 243 5.99 10.36 6.50
CA ALA A 243 5.58 9.39 7.50
C ALA A 243 5.37 7.99 6.89
N LEU A 244 4.74 7.89 5.72
CA LEU A 244 4.53 6.64 5.00
C LEU A 244 5.85 5.96 4.61
N ASN A 245 6.79 6.71 4.06
CA ASN A 245 8.09 6.16 3.70
C ASN A 245 8.88 5.65 4.93
N SER A 246 8.68 6.29 6.08
CA SER A 246 9.24 5.85 7.36
C SER A 246 8.54 4.59 7.91
N SER A 247 7.21 4.50 7.76
CA SER A 247 6.39 3.37 8.25
C SER A 247 6.53 2.12 7.40
N TYR A 248 6.62 2.24 6.07
CA TYR A 248 6.79 1.14 5.13
C TYR A 248 8.27 0.82 4.87
N GLY A 249 9.12 0.82 5.90
CA GLY A 249 10.53 0.45 5.77
C GLY A 249 10.71 -0.97 5.22
N PHE A 250 11.82 -1.23 4.52
CA PHE A 250 12.12 -2.47 3.77
C PHE A 250 12.04 -3.78 4.57
N LYS A 251 11.95 -3.77 5.91
CA LYS A 251 12.12 -4.98 6.71
C LYS A 251 10.87 -5.63 7.32
N LYS A 252 9.79 -4.94 7.72
CA LYS A 252 8.82 -5.60 8.64
C LYS A 252 7.34 -5.18 8.66
N CYS A 253 6.83 -4.27 7.83
CA CYS A 253 5.45 -3.77 8.02
C CYS A 253 4.63 -3.59 6.73
N LEU A 254 4.62 -4.56 5.81
CA LEU A 254 3.70 -4.51 4.66
C LEU A 254 2.26 -4.91 5.03
N ASP A 255 2.07 -5.67 6.12
CA ASP A 255 0.77 -6.29 6.43
C ASP A 255 -0.16 -5.39 7.25
N LYS A 256 0.41 -4.53 8.12
CA LYS A 256 -0.38 -3.61 8.94
C LYS A 256 -0.97 -2.49 8.10
N ASN A 257 -2.29 -2.38 8.08
CA ASN A 257 -2.95 -1.33 7.32
C ASN A 257 -2.72 0.06 7.95
N VAL A 258 -2.54 1.08 7.12
CA VAL A 258 -2.23 2.45 7.57
C VAL A 258 -3.34 3.05 8.45
N LEU A 259 -4.60 2.67 8.23
CA LEU A 259 -5.75 3.25 8.94
C LEU A 259 -5.77 2.81 10.40
N LEU A 260 -5.49 1.53 10.65
CA LEU A 260 -5.29 0.99 11.99
C LEU A 260 -4.05 1.61 12.66
N ALA A 261 -2.96 1.79 11.92
CA ALA A 261 -1.77 2.46 12.46
C ALA A 261 -2.06 3.92 12.87
N ILE A 262 -2.90 4.65 12.14
CA ILE A 262 -3.36 5.98 12.51
C ILE A 262 -4.19 5.92 13.80
N ASP A 263 -5.12 4.97 13.91
CA ASP A 263 -5.96 4.85 15.10
C ASP A 263 -5.16 4.50 16.36
N CYS A 264 -4.29 3.49 16.28
CA CYS A 264 -3.45 3.07 17.40
C CYS A 264 -2.38 4.11 17.78
N GLY A 265 -2.12 5.09 16.91
CA GLY A 265 -1.09 6.10 17.12
C GLY A 265 0.31 5.67 16.66
N ASP A 266 0.42 4.50 16.03
CA ASP A 266 1.67 3.93 15.51
C ASP A 266 2.15 4.63 14.22
N PHE A 267 1.26 5.36 13.54
CA PHE A 267 1.61 6.18 12.39
C PHE A 267 2.38 7.44 12.84
N LYS A 268 3.72 7.36 12.79
CA LYS A 268 4.66 8.40 13.22
C LYS A 268 4.63 9.61 12.27
N CYS A 269 3.63 10.47 12.47
CA CYS A 269 3.35 11.67 11.70
C CYS A 269 3.37 12.91 12.63
N GLU A 270 3.48 14.11 12.07
CA GLU A 270 3.33 15.36 12.85
C GLU A 270 1.97 15.38 13.57
N GLY A 271 1.96 15.83 14.83
CA GLY A 271 0.83 15.63 15.75
C GLY A 271 -0.46 16.36 15.38
N LYS A 272 -0.42 17.51 14.67
CA LYS A 272 -1.63 18.15 14.14
C LYS A 272 -2.23 17.30 13.01
N THR A 273 -1.41 16.83 12.07
CA THR A 273 -1.85 15.99 10.94
C THR A 273 -2.39 14.65 11.42
N GLN A 274 -1.70 13.99 12.35
CA GLN A 274 -2.15 12.74 12.96
C GLN A 274 -3.48 12.90 13.68
N ARG A 275 -3.67 13.98 14.45
CA ARG A 275 -4.95 14.29 15.10
C ARG A 275 -6.08 14.57 14.11
N LEU A 276 -5.78 15.18 12.97
CA LEU A 276 -6.78 15.43 11.93
C LEU A 276 -7.23 14.12 11.29
N LEU A 277 -6.28 13.28 10.85
CA LEU A 277 -6.57 11.96 10.29
C LEU A 277 -7.39 11.10 11.27
N LYS A 278 -6.96 11.02 12.53
CA LYS A 278 -7.68 10.28 13.57
C LYS A 278 -9.07 10.85 13.83
N ARG A 279 -9.22 12.19 13.85
CA ARG A 279 -10.52 12.82 14.05
C ARG A 279 -11.50 12.49 12.93
N VAL A 280 -11.04 12.50 11.67
CA VAL A 280 -11.90 12.18 10.51
C VAL A 280 -12.30 10.70 10.54
N LEU A 281 -11.33 9.80 10.76
CA LEU A 281 -11.57 8.36 10.85
C LEU A 281 -12.48 7.97 12.01
N MET A 282 -12.35 8.65 13.16
CA MET A 282 -13.08 8.31 14.39
C MET A 282 -14.27 9.23 14.65
N LYS A 283 -14.72 9.99 13.65
CA LYS A 283 -15.86 10.90 13.81
C LYS A 283 -17.13 10.07 14.02
N LYS A 284 -17.36 9.64 15.27
CA LYS A 284 -18.68 9.20 15.72
C LYS A 284 -19.65 10.33 15.44
N GLU A 285 -20.75 9.98 14.78
CA GLU A 285 -21.93 10.80 14.64
C GLU A 285 -22.15 11.66 15.90
N ARG A 286 -21.96 12.97 15.78
CA ARG A 286 -22.60 13.93 16.70
C ARG A 286 -24.06 14.05 16.26
N THR A 287 -24.81 12.96 16.38
CA THR A 287 -26.26 12.86 16.25
C THR A 287 -26.62 11.78 17.29
N ALA A 288 -27.07 12.09 18.50
CA ALA A 288 -28.14 13.01 18.88
C ALA A 288 -28.00 13.46 20.34
N ASP A 289 -27.70 14.74 20.56
CA ASP A 289 -27.94 15.43 21.86
C ASP A 289 -28.22 16.94 21.66
N VAL A 290 -28.65 17.32 20.45
CA VAL A 290 -29.13 18.68 20.18
C VAL A 290 -30.40 18.61 19.34
N ALA A 291 -31.43 17.96 19.89
CA ALA A 291 -32.82 18.19 19.51
C ALA A 291 -33.74 17.68 20.63
N ALA A 292 -34.24 18.65 21.42
CA ALA A 292 -35.36 18.59 22.36
C ALA A 292 -35.15 17.85 23.70
#